data_AF-A0A815YJV2-F1
#
_entry.id   AF-A0A815YJV2-F1
#
_cell.length_a   1.000
_cell.length_b   1.000
_cell.length_c   1.000
_cell.angle_alpha   90.00
_cell.angle_beta   90.00
_cell.angle_gamma   90.00
#
_symmetry.space_group_name_H-M   'P 1'
#
loop_
_entity.id
_entity.type
_entity.pdbx_description
1 polymer ?
#
loop_
_entity_poly.entity_id
_entity_poly.type
_entity_poly.pdbx_seq_one_letter_code
_entity_poly.pdbx_strand_id
1 'polypeptide(L)'
;MSITDERAKEAFPALKCVLYDTYSKELPKNLRIRAQCEWKIVQTIQCLLRHRSDIAIRRTDKSKVFYIGKVDDFTRNAEEYMLKIQAYEKLTSGRCPLIDCFNAVQALLDFLVMKNALTQNQRNQLSLKLGNSELGHYHDLSKAHKPGTPLGPIIASMYAPATLLSKFLNDLLAPIFLKVARDTTYINGIDVVRKLETYVANGYVKSTTQFVTADVIDLYIMIPRQGALEALARFCIQHA
;
A
#
# COMPACT_ATOMS: atom_id res chain seq x y z
N MET A 1 13.21 14.95 -36.54
CA MET A 1 12.49 16.01 -35.80
C MET A 1 11.02 15.62 -35.77
N SER A 2 10.45 15.46 -34.57
CA SER A 2 9.23 14.67 -34.34
C SER A 2 7.95 15.51 -34.45
N ILE A 3 7.00 15.04 -35.27
CA ILE A 3 5.64 15.57 -35.48
C ILE A 3 4.82 15.68 -34.16
N THR A 4 5.27 15.03 -33.08
CA THR A 4 4.63 15.10 -31.76
C THR A 4 4.80 16.44 -31.03
N ASP A 5 5.81 17.24 -31.37
CA ASP A 5 6.13 18.48 -30.67
C ASP A 5 5.23 19.66 -31.12
N GLU A 6 4.82 19.70 -32.40
CA GLU A 6 3.91 20.74 -32.92
C GLU A 6 2.48 20.58 -32.40
N ARG A 7 1.94 19.35 -32.37
CA ARG A 7 0.61 19.09 -31.80
C ARG A 7 0.52 19.46 -30.31
N ALA A 8 1.59 19.22 -29.54
CA ALA A 8 1.65 19.61 -28.15
C ALA A 8 1.71 21.15 -28.01
N LYS A 9 2.51 21.82 -28.86
CA LYS A 9 2.63 23.28 -28.90
C LYS A 9 1.31 24.00 -29.23
N GLU A 10 0.42 23.38 -30.01
CA GLU A 10 -0.92 23.91 -30.29
C GLU A 10 -1.96 23.53 -29.22
N ALA A 11 -1.85 22.33 -28.65
CA ALA A 11 -2.81 21.84 -27.65
C ALA A 11 -2.77 22.64 -26.35
N PHE A 12 -1.58 22.99 -25.84
CA PHE A 12 -1.46 23.71 -24.56
C PHE A 12 -2.10 25.11 -24.58
N PRO A 13 -1.87 25.97 -25.60
CA PRO A 13 -2.58 27.24 -25.75
C PRO A 13 -4.10 27.06 -25.88
N ALA A 14 -4.56 26.10 -26.69
CA ALA A 14 -5.99 25.80 -26.83
C ALA A 14 -6.62 25.39 -25.50
N LEU A 15 -5.94 24.53 -24.72
CA LEU A 15 -6.39 24.09 -23.40
C LEU A 15 -6.37 25.24 -22.39
N LYS A 16 -5.39 26.14 -22.47
CA LYS A 16 -5.33 27.36 -21.64
C LYS A 16 -6.50 28.30 -21.96
N CYS A 17 -6.85 28.47 -23.22
CA CYS A 17 -8.03 29.23 -23.64
C CYS A 17 -9.33 28.59 -23.14
N VAL A 18 -9.49 27.26 -23.28
CA VAL A 18 -10.66 26.54 -22.78
C VAL A 18 -10.78 26.66 -21.26
N LEU A 19 -9.68 26.51 -20.52
CA LEU A 19 -9.67 26.68 -19.07
C LEU A 19 -10.02 28.13 -18.70
N TYR A 20 -9.38 29.11 -19.33
CA TYR A 20 -9.66 30.52 -19.09
C TYR A 20 -11.13 30.85 -19.35
N ASP A 21 -11.70 30.39 -20.47
CA ASP A 21 -13.12 30.53 -20.77
C ASP A 21 -14.02 29.85 -19.76
N THR A 22 -13.63 28.66 -19.29
CA THR A 22 -14.41 27.89 -18.30
C THR A 22 -14.39 28.57 -16.93
N TYR A 23 -13.28 29.20 -16.54
CA TYR A 23 -13.15 29.91 -15.26
C TYR A 23 -13.62 31.36 -15.30
N SER A 24 -13.68 31.98 -16.48
CA SER A 24 -14.04 33.41 -16.64
C SER A 24 -15.51 33.62 -17.00
N LYS A 25 -16.18 32.62 -17.57
CA LYS A 25 -17.62 32.72 -17.89
C LYS A 25 -18.44 32.53 -16.62
N GLU A 26 -19.38 33.44 -16.38
CA GLU A 26 -20.36 33.24 -15.32
C GLU A 26 -21.13 31.93 -15.55
N LEU A 27 -21.19 31.11 -14.51
CA LEU A 27 -21.98 29.88 -14.54
C LEU A 27 -23.44 30.22 -14.86
N PRO A 28 -24.11 29.49 -15.75
CA PRO A 28 -25.55 29.60 -15.96
C PRO A 28 -26.35 29.61 -14.65
N LYS A 29 -27.38 30.45 -14.56
CA LYS A 29 -28.18 30.63 -13.32
C LYS A 29 -28.75 29.32 -12.77
N ASN A 30 -29.21 28.43 -13.65
CA ASN A 30 -29.68 27.09 -13.31
C ASN A 30 -28.59 26.22 -12.67
N LEU A 31 -27.34 26.27 -13.17
CA LEU A 31 -26.22 25.54 -12.59
C LEU A 31 -25.81 26.11 -11.23
N ARG A 32 -25.84 27.44 -11.06
CA ARG A 32 -25.62 28.09 -9.75
C ARG A 32 -26.67 27.65 -8.71
N ILE A 33 -27.95 27.66 -9.08
CA ILE A 33 -29.05 27.21 -8.21
C ILE A 33 -28.88 25.74 -7.85
N ARG A 34 -28.59 24.87 -8.83
CA ARG A 34 -28.33 23.45 -8.60
C ARG A 34 -27.16 23.24 -7.64
N ALA A 35 -26.03 23.91 -7.86
CA ALA A 35 -24.86 23.79 -7.00
C ALA A 35 -25.15 24.23 -5.55
N GLN A 36 -25.95 25.28 -5.37
CA GLN A 36 -26.40 25.71 -4.03
C GLN A 36 -27.30 24.67 -3.35
N CYS A 37 -28.22 24.05 -4.10
CA CYS A 37 -29.06 22.96 -3.60
C CYS A 37 -28.22 21.74 -3.21
N GLU A 38 -27.32 21.30 -4.09
CA GLU A 38 -26.40 20.18 -3.82
C GLU A 38 -25.51 20.47 -2.61
N TRP A 39 -24.99 21.69 -2.47
CA TRP A 39 -24.21 22.10 -1.31
C TRP A 39 -25.02 22.02 -0.01
N LYS A 40 -26.27 22.49 0.00
CA LYS A 40 -27.16 22.37 1.17
C LYS A 40 -27.45 20.92 1.54
N ILE A 41 -27.67 20.05 0.54
CA ILE A 41 -27.85 18.61 0.74
C ILE A 41 -26.60 18.00 1.38
N VAL A 42 -25.41 18.30 0.85
CA VAL A 42 -24.13 17.83 1.40
C VAL A 42 -23.94 18.30 2.84
N GLN A 43 -24.19 19.57 3.14
CA GLN A 43 -24.11 20.10 4.51
C GLN A 43 -25.06 19.37 5.47
N THR A 44 -26.29 19.11 5.02
CA THR A 44 -27.29 18.40 5.83
C THR A 44 -26.86 16.96 6.11
N ILE A 45 -26.37 16.25 5.09
CA ILE A 45 -25.83 14.89 5.24
C ILE A 45 -24.63 14.89 6.20
N GLN A 46 -23.70 15.85 6.06
CA GLN A 46 -22.55 15.96 6.96
C GLN A 46 -22.98 16.18 8.41
N CYS A 47 -23.97 17.05 8.65
CA CYS A 47 -24.53 17.29 9.97
C CYS A 47 -25.14 16.00 10.55
N LEU A 48 -25.98 15.31 9.78
CA LEU A 48 -26.59 14.05 10.19
C LEU A 48 -25.53 13.00 10.55
N LEU A 49 -24.50 12.83 9.72
CA LEU A 49 -23.45 11.85 9.94
C LEU A 49 -22.57 12.16 11.16
N ARG A 50 -22.36 13.44 11.50
CA ARG A 50 -21.63 13.82 12.73
C ARG A 50 -22.30 13.30 14.01
N HIS A 51 -23.62 13.12 13.98
CA HIS A 51 -24.41 12.62 15.10
C HIS A 51 -24.68 11.12 15.06
N ARG A 52 -24.19 10.41 14.03
CA ARG A 52 -24.38 8.96 13.85
C ARG A 52 -23.10 8.21 14.16
N SER A 53 -22.79 8.08 15.44
CA SER A 53 -21.64 7.30 15.93
C SER A 53 -21.78 5.79 15.69
N ASP A 54 -22.97 5.33 15.28
CA ASP A 54 -23.29 3.95 14.91
C ASP A 54 -22.91 3.61 13.44
N ILE A 55 -22.56 4.60 12.63
CA ILE A 55 -22.18 4.41 11.22
C ILE A 55 -20.67 4.55 11.03
N ALA A 56 -20.06 3.55 10.41
CA ALA A 56 -18.67 3.58 9.94
C ALA A 56 -18.63 3.99 8.47
N ILE A 57 -17.87 5.05 8.17
CA ILE A 57 -17.54 5.46 6.80
C ILE A 57 -16.03 5.36 6.61
N ARG A 58 -15.59 4.49 5.70
CA ARG A 58 -14.16 4.22 5.44
C ARG A 58 -13.86 4.20 3.95
N ARG A 59 -12.64 4.59 3.59
CA ARG A 59 -12.12 4.33 2.24
C ARG A 59 -11.87 2.83 2.07
N THR A 60 -12.09 2.31 0.87
CA THR A 60 -11.77 0.92 0.52
C THR A 60 -10.36 0.82 -0.07
N ASP A 61 -9.78 -0.38 -0.07
CA ASP A 61 -8.36 -0.60 -0.44
C ASP A 61 -8.03 -0.28 -1.91
N LYS A 62 -8.82 -0.78 -2.86
CA LYS A 62 -8.53 -0.80 -4.31
C LYS A 62 -9.60 -0.12 -5.15
N SER A 63 -10.77 0.12 -4.58
CA SER A 63 -11.88 0.78 -5.26
C SER A 63 -11.96 2.25 -4.88
N LYS A 64 -12.35 3.12 -5.82
CA LYS A 64 -12.64 4.55 -5.57
C LYS A 64 -14.01 4.73 -4.88
N VAL A 65 -14.39 3.79 -4.01
CA VAL A 65 -15.68 3.76 -3.32
C VAL A 65 -15.46 3.85 -1.81
N PHE A 66 -16.53 4.14 -1.09
CA PHE A 66 -16.54 4.17 0.36
C PHE A 66 -17.32 2.97 0.89
N TYR A 67 -16.81 2.38 1.96
CA TYR A 67 -17.60 1.50 2.81
C TYR A 67 -18.49 2.37 3.69
N ILE A 68 -19.79 2.07 3.71
CA ILE A 68 -20.77 2.66 4.62
C ILE A 68 -21.52 1.49 5.27
N GLY A 69 -21.41 1.35 6.59
CA GLY A 69 -22.04 0.26 7.33
C GLY A 69 -22.14 0.57 8.83
N LYS A 70 -22.65 -0.35 9.62
CA LYS A 70 -22.70 -0.19 11.08
C LYS A 70 -21.31 -0.37 11.69
N VAL A 71 -21.03 0.38 12.76
CA VAL A 71 -19.79 0.24 13.54
C VAL A 71 -19.69 -1.17 14.15
N ASP A 72 -20.79 -1.72 14.66
CA ASP A 72 -20.80 -3.06 15.28
C ASP A 72 -20.43 -4.16 14.28
N ASP A 73 -20.96 -4.11 13.05
CA ASP A 73 -20.62 -5.06 11.99
C ASP A 73 -19.14 -4.95 11.60
N PHE A 74 -18.61 -3.72 11.57
CA PHE A 74 -17.20 -3.49 11.29
C PHE A 74 -16.29 -4.06 12.39
N THR A 75 -16.64 -3.81 13.66
CA THR A 75 -15.90 -4.34 14.83
C THR A 75 -15.93 -5.87 14.85
N ARG A 76 -17.11 -6.47 14.64
CA ARG A 76 -17.27 -7.94 14.57
C ARG A 76 -16.38 -8.54 13.48
N ASN A 77 -16.38 -7.97 12.27
CA ASN A 77 -15.55 -8.45 11.18
C ASN A 77 -14.05 -8.35 11.49
N ALA A 78 -13.62 -7.31 12.23
CA ALA A 78 -12.24 -7.15 12.65
C ALA A 78 -11.84 -8.21 13.69
N GLU A 79 -12.71 -8.47 14.66
CA GLU A 79 -12.52 -9.51 15.68
C GLU A 79 -12.48 -10.92 15.05
N GLU A 80 -13.39 -11.23 14.13
CA GLU A 80 -13.40 -12.48 13.37
C GLU A 80 -12.10 -12.67 12.58
N TYR A 81 -11.60 -11.60 11.94
CA TYR A 81 -10.34 -11.64 11.22
C TYR A 81 -9.17 -11.94 12.17
N MET A 82 -9.10 -11.26 13.31
CA MET A 82 -8.06 -11.46 14.33
C MET A 82 -8.03 -12.91 14.84
N LEU A 83 -9.20 -13.47 15.14
CA LEU A 83 -9.36 -14.84 15.62
C LEU A 83 -8.95 -15.86 14.56
N LYS A 84 -9.33 -15.64 13.30
CA LYS A 84 -9.03 -16.55 12.20
C LYS A 84 -7.53 -16.62 11.90
N ILE A 85 -6.87 -15.47 11.89
CA ILE A 85 -5.50 -15.36 11.39
C ILE A 85 -4.44 -15.61 12.48
N GLN A 86 -4.75 -15.31 13.75
CA GLN A 86 -3.81 -15.48 14.87
C GLN A 86 -2.43 -14.80 14.69
N ALA A 87 -2.33 -13.82 13.78
CA ALA A 87 -1.07 -13.10 13.51
C ALA A 87 -0.85 -11.88 14.41
N TYR A 88 -1.87 -11.46 15.15
CA TYR A 88 -1.84 -10.28 16.00
C TYR A 88 -2.29 -10.63 17.41
N GLU A 89 -1.69 -9.98 18.40
CA GLU A 89 -2.04 -10.12 19.80
C GLU A 89 -2.53 -8.77 20.33
N LYS A 90 -3.66 -8.79 21.04
CA LYS A 90 -4.14 -7.61 21.75
C LYS A 90 -3.23 -7.33 22.94
N LEU A 91 -2.77 -6.09 23.06
CA LEU A 91 -2.02 -5.66 24.24
C LEU A 91 -2.95 -5.65 25.47
N THR A 92 -2.78 -6.65 26.36
CA THR A 92 -3.62 -6.84 27.56
C THR A 92 -2.99 -6.28 28.83
N SER A 93 -1.67 -6.13 28.87
CA SER A 93 -0.91 -5.72 30.06
C SER A 93 -1.02 -4.24 30.42
N GLY A 94 -1.65 -3.43 29.58
CA GLY A 94 -1.69 -1.96 29.72
C GLY A 94 -0.34 -1.26 29.50
N ARG A 95 0.74 -2.02 29.30
CA ARG A 95 2.08 -1.48 29.02
C ARG A 95 2.29 -1.36 27.51
N CYS A 96 2.67 -0.17 27.07
CA CYS A 96 3.05 0.08 25.69
C CYS A 96 4.42 -0.57 25.38
N PRO A 97 4.54 -1.49 24.41
CA PRO A 97 5.80 -2.16 24.07
C PRO A 97 6.79 -1.29 23.29
N LEU A 98 6.45 -0.02 23.01
CA LEU A 98 7.26 0.88 22.19
C LEU A 98 8.71 0.97 22.66
N ILE A 99 8.92 1.15 23.97
CA ILE A 99 10.26 1.30 24.54
C ILE A 99 11.09 0.03 24.39
N ASP A 100 10.46 -1.14 24.52
CA ASP A 100 11.13 -2.43 24.39
C ASP A 100 11.53 -2.67 22.92
N CYS A 101 10.63 -2.39 21.98
CA CYS A 101 10.93 -2.43 20.54
C CYS A 101 12.04 -1.43 20.16
N PHE A 102 11.98 -0.22 20.70
CA PHE A 102 12.99 0.81 20.47
C PHE A 102 14.37 0.35 20.93
N ASN A 103 14.48 -0.11 22.18
CA ASN A 103 15.73 -0.58 22.76
C ASN A 103 16.29 -1.78 21.99
N ALA A 104 15.44 -2.71 21.54
CA ALA A 104 15.87 -3.85 20.72
C ALA A 104 16.51 -3.39 19.39
N VAL A 105 15.93 -2.38 18.73
CA VAL A 105 16.52 -1.82 17.49
C VAL A 105 17.85 -1.12 17.79
N GLN A 106 17.93 -0.31 18.86
CA GLN A 106 19.19 0.34 19.23
C GLN A 106 20.30 -0.68 19.52
N ALA A 107 19.99 -1.71 20.30
CA ALA A 107 20.94 -2.78 20.62
C ALA A 107 21.42 -3.51 19.35
N LEU A 108 20.53 -3.77 18.40
CA LEU A 108 20.90 -4.36 17.11
C LEU A 108 21.84 -3.43 16.32
N LEU A 109 21.54 -2.14 16.23
CA LEU A 109 22.39 -1.18 15.53
C LEU A 109 23.79 -1.08 16.17
N ASP A 110 23.86 -1.04 17.49
CA ASP A 110 25.12 -1.00 18.23
C ASP A 110 25.94 -2.27 18.02
N PHE A 111 25.28 -3.44 18.02
CA PHE A 111 25.90 -4.72 17.69
C PHE A 111 26.47 -4.72 16.27
N LEU A 112 25.73 -4.18 15.29
CA LEU A 112 26.19 -4.11 13.89
C LEU A 112 27.40 -3.18 13.71
N VAL A 113 27.47 -2.08 14.46
CA VAL A 113 28.67 -1.22 14.48
C VAL A 113 29.85 -1.96 15.11
N MET A 114 29.65 -2.63 16.23
CA MET A 114 30.69 -3.44 16.89
C MET A 114 31.23 -4.55 15.97
N LYS A 115 30.38 -5.11 15.10
CA LYS A 115 30.76 -6.11 14.10
C LYS A 115 31.34 -5.51 12.81
N ASN A 116 31.54 -4.20 12.73
CA ASN A 116 31.96 -3.47 11.53
C ASN A 116 31.03 -3.69 10.32
N ALA A 117 29.78 -4.10 10.55
CA ALA A 117 28.77 -4.25 9.50
C ALA A 117 28.10 -2.90 9.16
N LEU A 118 28.14 -1.95 10.09
CA LEU A 118 27.71 -0.57 9.89
C LEU A 118 28.79 0.40 10.38
N THR A 119 28.89 1.54 9.72
CA THR A 119 29.63 2.70 10.25
C THR A 119 28.81 3.43 11.31
N GLN A 120 29.49 4.20 12.18
CA GLN A 120 28.81 5.05 13.16
C GLN A 120 27.83 6.04 12.51
N ASN A 121 28.19 6.58 11.33
CA ASN A 121 27.33 7.49 10.58
C ASN A 121 26.05 6.79 10.10
N GLN A 122 26.16 5.58 9.54
CA GLN A 122 24.98 4.79 9.14
C GLN A 122 24.10 4.48 10.36
N ARG A 123 24.69 4.05 11.48
CA ARG A 123 23.93 3.81 12.72
C ARG A 123 23.13 5.05 13.16
N ASN A 124 23.71 6.24 13.07
CA ASN A 124 23.02 7.48 13.40
C ASN A 124 21.88 7.81 12.41
N GLN A 125 22.04 7.48 11.12
CA GLN A 125 21.00 7.67 10.11
C GLN A 125 19.84 6.66 10.23
N LEU A 126 20.12 5.46 10.75
CA LEU A 126 19.13 4.39 10.93
C LEU A 126 18.41 4.44 12.28
N SER A 127 18.90 5.25 13.21
CA SER A 127 18.29 5.40 14.54
C SER A 127 17.25 6.51 14.54
N LEU A 128 16.00 6.16 14.88
CA LEU A 128 14.96 7.14 15.17
C LEU A 128 15.20 7.76 16.56
N LYS A 129 14.80 9.02 16.72
CA LYS A 129 14.72 9.62 18.06
C LYS A 129 13.48 9.05 18.77
N LEU A 130 13.62 8.73 20.06
CA LEU A 130 12.51 8.17 20.86
C LEU A 130 11.26 9.07 20.81
N GLY A 131 11.43 10.39 20.92
CA GLY A 131 10.32 11.35 20.85
C GLY A 131 9.61 11.43 19.49
N ASN A 132 10.19 10.84 18.45
CA ASN A 132 9.61 10.75 17.09
C ASN A 132 9.18 9.31 16.74
N SER A 133 9.27 8.38 17.69
CA SER A 133 8.96 6.97 17.45
C SER A 133 7.58 6.62 17.98
N GLU A 134 6.84 5.80 17.24
CA GLU A 134 5.49 5.36 17.59
C GLU A 134 5.33 3.87 17.27
N LEU A 135 4.31 3.21 17.82
CA LEU A 135 3.99 1.84 17.40
C LEU A 135 3.31 1.85 16.02
N GLY A 136 3.44 0.75 15.29
CA GLY A 136 2.66 0.55 14.08
C GLY A 136 1.17 0.59 14.40
N HIS A 137 0.41 1.43 13.68
CA HIS A 137 -1.02 1.54 13.88
C HIS A 137 -1.77 0.55 13.01
N TYR A 138 -2.60 -0.28 13.63
CA TYR A 138 -3.49 -1.19 12.95
C TYR A 138 -4.74 -0.45 12.45
N HIS A 139 -5.04 -0.60 11.16
CA HIS A 139 -6.28 -0.11 10.57
C HIS A 139 -6.83 -1.12 9.57
N ASP A 140 -8.15 -1.31 9.59
CA ASP A 140 -8.83 -2.16 8.62
C ASP A 140 -9.38 -1.37 7.45
N LEU A 141 -9.08 -1.83 6.23
CA LEU A 141 -9.74 -1.37 5.02
C LEU A 141 -10.69 -2.43 4.48
N SER A 142 -11.89 -2.00 4.12
CA SER A 142 -12.87 -2.88 3.49
C SER A 142 -12.46 -3.23 2.06
N LYS A 143 -12.53 -4.52 1.71
CA LYS A 143 -12.31 -5.06 0.36
C LYS A 143 -13.65 -5.19 -0.39
N ALA A 144 -14.23 -4.06 -0.78
CA ALA A 144 -15.55 -4.01 -1.44
C ALA A 144 -15.65 -4.79 -2.76
N HIS A 145 -14.53 -5.18 -3.36
CA HIS A 145 -14.48 -6.01 -4.56
C HIS A 145 -14.57 -7.52 -4.28
N LYS A 146 -14.60 -7.95 -3.01
CA LYS A 146 -14.73 -9.35 -2.61
C LYS A 146 -16.11 -9.64 -2.00
N PRO A 147 -16.70 -10.83 -2.24
CA PRO A 147 -17.96 -11.23 -1.63
C PRO A 147 -17.91 -11.12 -0.10
N GLY A 148 -18.98 -10.60 0.51
CA GLY A 148 -19.04 -10.37 1.96
C GLY A 148 -18.24 -9.17 2.46
N THR A 149 -17.57 -8.43 1.57
CA THR A 149 -16.85 -7.18 1.88
C THR A 149 -15.86 -7.33 3.05
N PRO A 150 -14.98 -8.36 3.02
CA PRO A 150 -14.08 -8.66 4.13
C PRO A 150 -13.11 -7.52 4.41
N LEU A 151 -12.58 -7.49 5.63
CA LEU A 151 -11.55 -6.53 6.00
C LEU A 151 -10.17 -6.96 5.50
N GLY A 152 -9.33 -5.97 5.24
CA GLY A 152 -7.92 -6.09 4.94
C GLY A 152 -7.14 -5.29 5.96
N PRO A 153 -6.40 -5.95 6.88
CA PRO A 153 -5.62 -5.24 7.86
C PRO A 153 -4.46 -4.53 7.19
N ILE A 154 -4.16 -3.33 7.69
CA ILE A 154 -3.01 -2.54 7.30
C ILE A 154 -2.32 -2.07 8.58
N ILE A 155 -1.01 -2.26 8.62
CA ILE A 155 -0.16 -1.67 9.65
C ILE A 155 0.51 -0.43 9.07
N ALA A 156 0.13 0.74 9.58
CA ALA A 156 0.82 1.99 9.29
C ALA A 156 2.00 2.15 10.25
N SER A 157 3.21 1.93 9.75
CA SER A 157 4.44 1.90 10.56
C SER A 157 5.41 3.05 10.26
N MET A 158 4.92 4.21 9.81
CA MET A 158 5.78 5.30 9.33
C MET A 158 6.85 5.74 10.35
N TYR A 159 6.49 5.72 11.64
CA TYR A 159 7.37 6.10 12.75
C TYR A 159 7.77 4.93 13.65
N ALA A 160 7.57 3.68 13.17
CA ALA A 160 7.94 2.51 13.95
C ALA A 160 9.47 2.39 14.08
N PRO A 161 9.99 1.92 15.23
CA PRO A 161 11.44 1.85 15.50
C PRO A 161 12.27 1.17 14.39
N ALA A 162 11.71 0.15 13.74
CA ALA A 162 12.41 -0.62 12.71
C ALA A 162 12.33 -0.03 11.29
N THR A 163 11.54 1.03 11.06
CA THR A 163 11.18 1.46 9.70
C THR A 163 12.37 1.94 8.87
N LEU A 164 13.30 2.69 9.48
CA LEU A 164 14.51 3.13 8.78
C LEU A 164 15.44 1.96 8.45
N LEU A 165 15.54 0.99 9.36
CA LEU A 165 16.30 -0.24 9.14
C LEU A 165 15.69 -1.09 8.02
N SER A 166 14.36 -1.25 8.01
CA SER A 166 13.65 -1.97 6.94
C SER A 166 13.85 -1.30 5.59
N LYS A 167 13.79 0.04 5.53
CA LYS A 167 14.07 0.80 4.31
C LYS A 167 15.51 0.59 3.85
N PHE A 168 16.48 0.69 4.75
CA PHE A 168 17.89 0.47 4.43
C PHE A 168 18.15 -0.92 3.85
N LEU A 169 17.58 -1.96 4.46
CA LEU A 169 17.67 -3.33 3.95
C LEU A 169 17.02 -3.47 2.57
N ASN A 170 15.85 -2.85 2.37
CA ASN A 170 15.20 -2.82 1.06
C ASN A 170 16.10 -2.14 0.01
N ASP A 171 16.64 -0.97 0.31
CA ASP A 171 17.47 -0.21 -0.63
C ASP A 171 18.77 -0.96 -0.96
N LEU A 172 19.33 -1.70 0.00
CA LEU A 172 20.49 -2.57 -0.20
C LEU A 172 20.18 -3.78 -1.10
N LEU A 173 19.05 -4.44 -0.88
CA LEU A 173 18.70 -5.69 -1.57
C LEU A 173 18.00 -5.47 -2.91
N ALA A 174 17.30 -4.34 -3.08
CA ALA A 174 16.46 -4.08 -4.24
C ALA A 174 17.20 -4.19 -5.59
N PRO A 175 18.44 -3.70 -5.77
CA PRO A 175 19.14 -3.84 -7.05
C PRO A 175 19.36 -5.30 -7.46
N ILE A 176 19.75 -6.15 -6.50
CA ILE A 176 19.99 -7.58 -6.72
C ILE A 176 18.66 -8.29 -6.99
N PHE A 177 17.65 -8.02 -6.15
CA PHE A 177 16.31 -8.57 -6.30
C PHE A 177 15.69 -8.23 -7.65
N LEU A 178 15.72 -6.95 -8.07
CA LEU A 178 15.11 -6.50 -9.32
C LEU A 178 15.79 -7.10 -10.55
N LYS A 179 17.10 -7.38 -10.48
CA LYS A 179 17.81 -8.09 -11.54
C LYS A 179 17.25 -9.51 -11.70
N VAL A 180 17.18 -10.28 -10.61
CA VAL A 180 16.67 -11.66 -10.64
C VAL A 180 15.19 -11.72 -11.00
N ALA A 181 14.38 -10.77 -10.48
CA ALA A 181 12.95 -10.72 -10.73
C ALA A 181 12.61 -10.47 -12.22
N ARG A 182 13.41 -9.66 -12.93
CA ARG A 182 13.24 -9.43 -14.38
C ARG A 182 13.34 -10.72 -15.20
N ASP A 183 14.20 -11.63 -14.75
CA ASP A 183 14.52 -12.87 -15.46
C ASP A 183 13.55 -14.01 -15.09
N THR A 184 12.97 -13.98 -13.90
CA THR A 184 12.21 -15.11 -13.33
C THR A 184 10.72 -14.84 -13.15
N THR A 185 10.29 -13.58 -13.20
CA THR A 185 8.90 -13.17 -12.91
C THR A 185 8.38 -12.15 -13.92
N TYR A 186 7.07 -11.90 -13.85
CA TYR A 186 6.43 -10.81 -14.58
C TYR A 186 6.34 -9.59 -13.67
N ILE A 187 6.79 -8.44 -14.18
CA ILE A 187 6.89 -7.22 -13.36
C ILE A 187 5.56 -6.48 -13.27
N ASN A 188 4.78 -6.50 -14.35
CA ASN A 188 3.47 -5.84 -14.44
C ASN A 188 2.63 -6.44 -15.58
N GLY A 189 1.37 -6.00 -15.71
CA GLY A 189 0.45 -6.52 -16.73
C GLY A 189 0.93 -6.33 -18.17
N ILE A 190 1.66 -5.26 -18.48
CA ILE A 190 2.21 -5.02 -19.82
C ILE A 190 3.33 -6.03 -20.13
N ASP A 191 4.19 -6.33 -19.15
CA ASP A 191 5.24 -7.34 -19.27
C ASP A 191 4.66 -8.74 -19.50
N VAL A 192 3.56 -9.08 -18.80
CA VAL A 192 2.82 -10.34 -19.03
C VAL A 192 2.36 -10.44 -20.49
N VAL A 193 1.67 -9.43 -21.00
CA VAL A 193 1.12 -9.44 -22.36
C VAL A 193 2.25 -9.60 -23.40
N ARG A 194 3.32 -8.80 -23.29
CA ARG A 194 4.45 -8.86 -24.23
C ARG A 194 5.18 -10.21 -24.24
N LYS A 195 5.38 -10.80 -23.06
CA LYS A 195 6.02 -12.11 -22.94
C LYS A 195 5.10 -13.21 -23.48
N LEU A 196 3.78 -13.10 -23.27
CA LEU A 196 2.80 -14.03 -23.84
C LEU A 196 2.73 -13.93 -25.37
N GLU A 197 2.75 -12.72 -25.94
CA GLU A 197 2.82 -12.50 -27.39
C GLU A 197 4.05 -13.15 -28.00
N THR A 198 5.22 -12.98 -27.36
CA THR A 198 6.46 -13.66 -27.78
C THR A 198 6.31 -15.18 -27.70
N TYR A 199 5.71 -15.70 -26.63
CA TYR A 199 5.47 -17.14 -26.44
C TYR A 199 4.55 -17.72 -27.54
N VAL A 200 3.52 -16.96 -27.95
CA VAL A 200 2.64 -17.28 -29.07
C VAL A 200 3.40 -17.22 -30.41
N ALA A 201 4.16 -16.15 -30.66
CA ALA A 201 4.90 -15.96 -31.90
C ALA A 201 5.94 -17.07 -32.13
N ASN A 202 6.50 -17.63 -31.06
CA ASN A 202 7.42 -18.76 -31.11
C ASN A 202 6.73 -20.12 -31.29
N GLY A 203 5.40 -20.16 -31.44
CA GLY A 203 4.62 -21.38 -31.69
C GLY A 203 4.47 -22.29 -30.47
N TYR A 204 4.73 -21.78 -29.25
CA TYR A 204 4.60 -22.59 -28.03
C TYR A 204 3.14 -22.76 -27.58
N VAL A 205 2.25 -21.85 -27.98
CA VAL A 205 0.80 -22.01 -27.79
C VAL A 205 0.24 -22.92 -28.87
N LYS A 206 -0.30 -24.07 -28.44
CA LYS A 206 -0.93 -25.08 -29.29
C LYS A 206 -2.43 -25.13 -29.00
N SER A 207 -3.19 -25.75 -29.88
CA SER A 207 -4.62 -26.01 -29.65
C SER A 207 -4.89 -26.86 -28.40
N THR A 208 -3.89 -27.61 -27.93
CA THR A 208 -3.94 -28.42 -26.70
C THR A 208 -3.42 -27.69 -25.46
N THR A 209 -2.94 -26.45 -25.59
CA THR A 209 -2.44 -25.68 -24.45
C THR A 209 -3.58 -25.32 -23.51
N GLN A 210 -3.40 -25.61 -22.22
CA GLN A 210 -4.34 -25.24 -21.17
C GLN A 210 -3.74 -24.15 -20.28
N PHE A 211 -4.58 -23.21 -19.84
CA PHE A 211 -4.20 -22.17 -18.90
C PHE A 211 -4.68 -22.56 -17.51
N VAL A 212 -3.77 -22.46 -16.53
CA VAL A 212 -4.05 -22.70 -15.12
C VAL A 212 -3.84 -21.40 -14.37
N THR A 213 -4.80 -21.02 -13.56
CA THR A 213 -4.69 -19.89 -12.63
C THR A 213 -4.65 -20.41 -11.21
N ALA A 214 -3.72 -19.89 -10.42
CA ALA A 214 -3.62 -20.16 -8.99
C ALA A 214 -3.48 -18.82 -8.26
N ASP A 215 -4.14 -18.70 -7.10
CA ASP A 215 -4.05 -17.52 -6.24
C ASP A 215 -3.59 -17.95 -4.85
N VAL A 216 -2.70 -17.15 -4.25
CA VAL A 216 -2.22 -17.37 -2.89
C VAL A 216 -2.97 -16.45 -1.96
N ILE A 217 -3.78 -17.04 -1.08
CA ILE A 217 -4.58 -16.30 -0.11
C ILE A 217 -3.67 -15.89 1.06
N ASP A 218 -3.83 -14.65 1.52
CA ASP A 218 -3.23 -14.18 2.77
C ASP A 218 -1.68 -14.28 2.81
N LEU A 219 -1.04 -14.12 1.65
CA LEU A 219 0.41 -14.29 1.47
C LEU A 219 1.27 -13.66 2.57
N TYR A 220 1.08 -12.37 2.86
CA TYR A 220 1.96 -11.63 3.78
C TYR A 220 1.93 -12.15 5.23
N ILE A 221 0.82 -12.72 5.67
CA ILE A 221 0.66 -13.26 7.03
C ILE A 221 1.03 -14.74 7.12
N MET A 222 1.06 -15.44 5.99
CA MET A 222 1.38 -16.87 5.93
C MET A 222 2.85 -17.17 5.67
N ILE A 223 3.70 -16.15 5.45
CA ILE A 223 5.15 -16.35 5.26
C ILE A 223 5.78 -16.77 6.60
N PRO A 224 6.32 -18.00 6.71
CA PRO A 224 6.99 -18.44 7.94
C PRO A 224 8.28 -17.64 8.14
N ARG A 225 8.44 -17.03 9.32
CA ARG A 225 9.58 -16.14 9.62
C ARG A 225 10.93 -16.82 9.36
N GLN A 226 11.11 -18.04 9.87
CA GLN A 226 12.36 -18.79 9.72
C GLN A 226 12.63 -19.15 8.26
N GLY A 227 11.62 -19.66 7.55
CA GLY A 227 11.75 -19.99 6.12
C GLY A 227 12.06 -18.77 5.25
N ALA A 228 11.54 -17.60 5.60
CA ALA A 228 11.86 -16.35 4.92
C ALA A 228 13.33 -15.95 5.12
N LEU A 229 13.86 -16.07 6.34
CA LEU A 229 15.27 -15.78 6.63
C LEU A 229 16.21 -16.75 5.90
N GLU A 230 15.88 -18.04 5.86
CA GLU A 230 16.65 -19.05 5.12
C GLU A 230 16.61 -18.84 3.61
N ALA A 231 15.45 -18.46 3.07
CA ALA A 231 15.31 -18.11 1.66
C ALA A 231 16.15 -16.87 1.32
N LEU A 232 16.11 -15.83 2.16
CA LEU A 232 16.92 -14.63 1.99
C LEU A 232 18.42 -14.95 2.07
N ALA A 233 18.86 -15.76 3.03
CA ALA A 233 20.25 -16.15 3.17
C ALA A 233 20.76 -16.89 1.91
N ARG A 234 19.99 -17.85 1.39
CA ARG A 234 20.31 -18.55 0.14
C ARG A 234 20.34 -17.60 -1.05
N PHE A 235 19.38 -16.69 -1.14
CA PHE A 235 19.33 -15.67 -2.19
C PHE A 235 20.59 -14.80 -2.18
N CYS A 236 21.02 -14.32 -1.01
CA CYS A 236 22.23 -13.53 -0.88
C CYS A 236 23.49 -14.34 -1.25
N ILE A 237 23.63 -15.59 -0.82
CA ILE A 237 24.78 -16.44 -1.19
C ILE A 237 24.88 -16.65 -2.70
N GLN A 238 23.73 -16.74 -3.39
CA GLN A 238 23.68 -17.02 -4.81
C GLN A 238 23.88 -15.77 -5.69
N HIS A 239 23.52 -14.58 -5.19
CA HIS A 239 23.36 -13.39 -6.04
C HIS A 239 24.03 -12.11 -5.53
N ALA A 240 24.55 -12.07 -4.30
CA ALA A 240 25.32 -10.94 -3.75
C ALA A 240 26.82 -11.19 -3.89
#